data_AF-A0A930U0C2-F1
#
_entry.id   AF-A0A930U0C2-F1
#
_cell.length_a   1.000
_cell.length_b   1.000
_cell.length_c   1.000
_cell.angle_alpha   90.00
_cell.angle_beta   90.00
_cell.angle_gamma   90.00
#
_symmetry.space_group_name_H-M   'P 1'
#
loop_
_entity.id
_entity.type
_entity.pdbx_description
1 polymer ?
#
loop_
_entity_poly.entity_id
_entity_poly.type
_entity_poly.pdbx_seq_one_letter_code
_entity_poly.pdbx_strand_id
1 'polypeptide(L)'
;MRLLLVNSNSTTAVTERMVETANTVASPHTTITGVTASGAAVIRSHLEFAEAAVQTVLALQQNAPGHDAAIIGCFGDPGLKAARQMLAIPIVGLTEAAMLMAHTLGGRYSVISFGRHNAINMVDLARSYGLHSRLASVRIADVSYSAILADPSQAFDACVDAGKQALTQDGADVLILGGGPVAGMARQVAAMLDIPVLDSIACATKLAESLAACGYTTSRSGLYQSVE
;
A
#
# COMPACT_ATOMS: atom_id res chain seq x y z
N MET A 1 -6.88 15.88 -12.65
CA MET A 1 -5.87 14.79 -12.63
C MET A 1 -6.59 13.46 -12.65
N ARG A 2 -6.05 12.49 -13.36
CA ARG A 2 -6.61 11.13 -13.50
C ARG A 2 -5.61 10.15 -12.93
N LEU A 3 -5.95 9.47 -11.85
CA LEU A 3 -5.13 8.42 -11.27
C LEU A 3 -5.72 7.06 -11.59
N LEU A 4 -4.85 6.12 -11.95
CA LEU A 4 -5.21 4.71 -12.08
C LEU A 4 -4.86 3.97 -10.78
N LEU A 5 -5.78 3.19 -10.23
CA LEU A 5 -5.54 2.29 -9.11
C LEU A 5 -5.77 0.86 -9.57
N VAL A 6 -4.70 0.07 -9.66
CA VAL A 6 -4.77 -1.36 -10.04
C VAL A 6 -4.70 -2.20 -8.78
N ASN A 7 -5.81 -2.81 -8.40
CA ASN A 7 -5.82 -3.88 -7.41
C ASN A 7 -5.14 -5.12 -8.00
N SER A 8 -4.10 -5.64 -7.33
CA SER A 8 -3.30 -6.77 -7.81
C SER A 8 -3.96 -8.14 -7.66
N ASN A 9 -5.15 -8.22 -7.03
CA ASN A 9 -5.93 -9.45 -6.93
C ASN A 9 -7.20 -9.39 -7.79
N SER A 10 -7.87 -10.53 -7.94
CA SER A 10 -9.06 -10.68 -8.80
C SER A 10 -10.40 -10.35 -8.14
N THR A 11 -10.40 -9.77 -6.94
CA THR A 11 -11.63 -9.47 -6.20
C THR A 11 -12.10 -8.04 -6.42
N THR A 12 -13.15 -7.84 -7.24
CA THR A 12 -13.71 -6.51 -7.55
C THR A 12 -14.14 -5.72 -6.32
N ALA A 13 -14.76 -6.37 -5.32
CA ALA A 13 -15.18 -5.69 -4.09
C ALA A 13 -13.99 -5.08 -3.31
N VAL A 14 -12.78 -5.65 -3.45
CA VAL A 14 -11.56 -5.06 -2.86
C VAL A 14 -11.15 -3.81 -3.64
N THR A 15 -11.25 -3.84 -4.97
CA THR A 15 -11.00 -2.67 -5.84
C THR A 15 -11.94 -1.52 -5.51
N GLU A 16 -13.25 -1.79 -5.38
CA GLU A 16 -14.27 -0.80 -5.02
C GLU A 16 -13.94 -0.12 -3.68
N ARG A 17 -13.63 -0.90 -2.65
CA ARG A 17 -13.23 -0.38 -1.34
C ARG A 17 -11.96 0.47 -1.39
N MET A 18 -10.98 0.07 -2.20
CA MET A 18 -9.75 0.86 -2.38
C MET A 18 -10.04 2.20 -3.05
N VAL A 19 -10.92 2.21 -4.06
CA VAL A 19 -11.36 3.43 -4.74
C VAL A 19 -12.15 4.33 -3.78
N GLU A 20 -13.06 3.78 -2.99
CA GLU A 20 -13.78 4.52 -1.93
C GLU A 20 -12.80 5.20 -0.97
N THR A 21 -11.82 4.44 -0.47
CA THR A 21 -10.79 4.96 0.45
C THR A 21 -9.96 6.06 -0.20
N ALA A 22 -9.49 5.86 -1.44
CA ALA A 22 -8.73 6.85 -2.20
C ALA A 22 -9.54 8.14 -2.42
N ASN A 23 -10.84 8.02 -2.74
CA ASN A 23 -11.73 9.17 -2.93
C ASN A 23 -11.92 10.00 -1.66
N THR A 24 -11.76 9.44 -0.46
CA THR A 24 -11.87 10.22 0.80
C THR A 24 -10.73 11.23 0.98
N VAL A 25 -9.61 11.06 0.28
CA VAL A 25 -8.42 11.94 0.39
C VAL A 25 -7.99 12.59 -0.93
N ALA A 26 -8.59 12.16 -2.04
CA ALA A 26 -8.36 12.73 -3.36
C ALA A 26 -8.71 14.22 -3.36
N SER A 27 -7.92 15.01 -4.09
CA SER A 27 -8.17 16.44 -4.27
C SER A 27 -9.41 16.67 -5.15
N PRO A 28 -10.11 17.82 -5.06
CA PRO A 28 -11.39 18.05 -5.75
C PRO A 28 -11.42 17.82 -7.28
N HIS A 29 -10.26 17.87 -7.94
CA HIS A 29 -10.12 17.67 -9.39
C HIS A 29 -9.40 16.37 -9.75
N THR A 30 -9.26 15.45 -8.80
CA THR A 30 -8.65 14.15 -9.01
C THR A 30 -9.74 13.09 -9.17
N THR A 31 -9.71 12.37 -10.28
CA THR A 31 -10.58 11.21 -10.52
C THR A 31 -9.77 9.93 -10.38
N ILE A 32 -10.27 8.96 -9.61
CA ILE A 32 -9.65 7.65 -9.42
C ILE A 32 -10.37 6.61 -10.30
N THR A 33 -9.64 5.96 -11.20
CA THR A 33 -10.11 4.81 -11.98
C THR A 33 -9.60 3.53 -11.31
N GLY A 34 -10.51 2.69 -10.81
CA GLY A 34 -10.15 1.37 -10.27
C GLY A 34 -10.13 0.28 -11.33
N VAL A 35 -9.11 -0.57 -11.32
CA VAL A 35 -9.00 -1.77 -12.17
C VAL A 35 -8.66 -2.98 -11.30
N THR A 36 -9.34 -4.09 -11.54
CA THR A 36 -9.08 -5.39 -10.91
C THR A 36 -8.19 -6.22 -11.83
N ALA A 37 -7.03 -6.66 -11.35
CA ALA A 37 -6.16 -7.54 -12.12
C ALA A 37 -6.66 -9.00 -12.11
N SER A 38 -6.18 -9.81 -13.05
CA SER A 38 -6.39 -11.26 -13.04
C SER A 38 -5.53 -11.96 -11.98
N GLY A 39 -5.82 -13.24 -11.70
CA GLY A 39 -5.03 -14.08 -10.80
C GLY A 39 -5.77 -14.46 -9.51
N ALA A 40 -5.03 -14.64 -8.42
CA ALA A 40 -5.60 -15.05 -7.13
C ALA A 40 -6.59 -14.02 -6.55
N ALA A 41 -7.66 -14.49 -5.91
CA ALA A 41 -8.63 -13.63 -5.23
C ALA A 41 -8.04 -12.93 -3.98
N VAL A 42 -7.11 -13.62 -3.30
CA VAL A 42 -6.34 -13.10 -2.16
C VAL A 42 -4.91 -13.62 -2.29
N ILE A 43 -3.93 -12.71 -2.23
CA ILE A 43 -2.50 -13.04 -2.38
C ILE A 43 -1.93 -13.43 -1.01
N ARG A 44 -1.47 -14.67 -0.84
CA ARG A 44 -1.03 -15.23 0.47
C ARG A 44 0.23 -16.09 0.40
N SER A 45 0.79 -16.29 -0.78
CA SER A 45 1.97 -17.11 -1.01
C SER A 45 2.94 -16.43 -1.97
N HIS A 46 4.19 -16.89 -1.98
CA HIS A 46 5.21 -16.36 -2.91
C HIS A 46 4.84 -16.60 -4.38
N LEU A 47 4.17 -17.72 -4.69
CA LEU A 47 3.69 -18.00 -6.05
C LEU A 47 2.62 -17.00 -6.48
N GLU A 48 1.59 -16.81 -5.64
CA GLU A 48 0.53 -15.84 -5.91
C GLU A 48 1.08 -14.40 -5.98
N PHE A 49 2.11 -14.08 -5.20
CA PHE A 49 2.77 -12.77 -5.25
C PHE A 49 3.54 -12.56 -6.55
N ALA A 50 4.24 -13.60 -7.03
CA ALA A 50 4.93 -13.56 -8.32
C ALA A 50 3.93 -13.43 -9.49
N GLU A 51 2.83 -14.18 -9.46
CA GLU A 51 1.75 -14.05 -10.44
C GLU A 51 1.14 -12.64 -10.41
N ALA A 52 0.80 -12.14 -9.22
CA ALA A 52 0.25 -10.80 -9.03
C ALA A 52 1.18 -9.71 -9.56
N ALA A 53 2.50 -9.87 -9.44
CA ALA A 53 3.46 -8.92 -10.01
C ALA A 53 3.34 -8.83 -11.54
N VAL A 54 3.22 -9.97 -12.23
CA VAL A 54 3.04 -10.01 -13.68
C VAL A 54 1.67 -9.41 -14.07
N GLN A 55 0.60 -9.87 -13.42
CA GLN A 55 -0.77 -9.43 -13.75
C GLN A 55 -0.99 -7.94 -13.49
N THR A 56 -0.41 -7.41 -12.41
CA THR A 56 -0.46 -5.97 -12.09
C THR A 56 0.23 -5.15 -13.17
N VAL A 57 1.42 -5.55 -13.62
CA VAL A 57 2.16 -4.83 -14.66
C VAL A 57 1.41 -4.83 -15.99
N LEU A 58 0.82 -5.97 -16.38
CA LEU A 58 0.00 -6.06 -17.60
C LEU A 58 -1.25 -5.19 -17.51
N ALA A 59 -1.96 -5.22 -16.37
CA ALA A 59 -3.14 -4.39 -16.15
C ALA A 59 -2.79 -2.89 -16.17
N LEU A 60 -1.66 -2.49 -15.55
CA LEU A 60 -1.17 -1.12 -15.64
C LEU A 60 -0.84 -0.73 -17.07
N GLN A 61 -0.14 -1.58 -17.84
CA GLN A 61 0.21 -1.29 -19.23
C GLN A 61 -1.03 -1.08 -20.11
N GLN A 62 -2.05 -1.90 -19.92
CA GLN A 62 -3.29 -1.80 -20.70
C GLN A 62 -4.11 -0.55 -20.36
N ASN A 63 -4.12 -0.13 -19.09
CA ASN A 63 -5.06 0.88 -18.58
C ASN A 63 -4.41 2.24 -18.25
N ALA A 64 -3.08 2.34 -18.20
CA ALA A 64 -2.37 3.59 -17.93
C ALA A 64 -2.62 4.70 -18.98
N PRO A 65 -2.83 4.44 -20.29
CA PRO A 65 -3.07 5.52 -21.25
C PRO A 65 -4.20 6.47 -20.81
N GLY A 66 -3.91 7.76 -20.82
CA GLY A 66 -4.84 8.82 -20.40
C GLY A 66 -4.88 9.11 -18.88
N HIS A 67 -4.00 8.49 -18.08
CA HIS A 67 -3.81 8.80 -16.67
C HIS A 67 -2.50 9.56 -16.43
N ASP A 68 -2.44 10.32 -15.34
CA ASP A 68 -1.30 11.17 -14.97
C ASP A 68 -0.32 10.43 -14.04
N ALA A 69 -0.80 9.48 -13.25
CA ALA A 69 -0.01 8.56 -12.43
C ALA A 69 -0.83 7.31 -12.10
N ALA A 70 -0.16 6.25 -11.62
CA ALA A 70 -0.81 5.01 -11.24
C ALA A 70 -0.34 4.46 -9.88
N ILE A 71 -1.23 3.71 -9.24
CA ILE A 71 -1.06 3.11 -7.92
C ILE A 71 -1.17 1.59 -8.06
N ILE A 72 -0.21 0.87 -7.48
CA ILE A 72 -0.31 -0.57 -7.26
C ILE A 72 -1.05 -0.80 -5.96
N GLY A 73 -2.30 -1.25 -6.04
CA GLY A 73 -3.23 -1.48 -4.94
C GLY A 73 -3.00 -2.81 -4.24
N CYS A 74 -1.78 -3.10 -3.80
CA CYS A 74 -1.48 -4.29 -3.01
C CYS A 74 -0.34 -4.00 -2.04
N PHE A 75 -0.57 -4.31 -0.76
CA PHE A 75 0.45 -4.14 0.26
C PHE A 75 1.55 -5.19 0.06
N GLY A 76 2.77 -4.73 -0.22
CA GLY A 76 3.88 -5.52 -0.73
C GLY A 76 4.38 -5.03 -2.09
N ASP A 77 3.59 -4.23 -2.81
CA ASP A 77 3.94 -3.56 -4.07
C ASP A 77 4.44 -4.50 -5.19
N PRO A 78 3.68 -5.57 -5.50
CA PRO A 78 4.08 -6.56 -6.50
C PRO A 78 4.27 -5.91 -7.88
N GLY A 79 5.45 -6.12 -8.48
CA GLY A 79 5.76 -5.62 -9.83
C GLY A 79 6.15 -4.14 -9.90
N LEU A 80 6.29 -3.42 -8.78
CA LEU A 80 6.58 -1.98 -8.77
C LEU A 80 7.79 -1.58 -9.63
N LYS A 81 8.92 -2.30 -9.49
CA LYS A 81 10.13 -2.00 -10.28
C LYS A 81 9.90 -2.19 -11.78
N ALA A 82 9.23 -3.28 -12.17
CA ALA A 82 8.90 -3.57 -13.56
C ALA A 82 7.91 -2.54 -14.13
N ALA A 83 6.88 -2.17 -13.37
CA ALA A 83 5.93 -1.14 -13.78
C ALA A 83 6.60 0.22 -14.00
N ARG A 84 7.48 0.64 -13.08
CA ARG A 84 8.30 1.87 -13.24
C ARG A 84 9.15 1.79 -14.50
N GLN A 85 9.78 0.66 -14.75
CA GLN A 85 10.59 0.45 -15.93
C GLN A 85 9.78 0.47 -17.23
N MET A 86 8.54 0.00 -17.24
CA MET A 86 7.72 -0.09 -18.45
C MET A 86 6.89 1.17 -18.76
N LEU A 87 6.52 1.97 -17.75
CA LEU A 87 5.50 3.03 -17.90
C LEU A 87 6.05 4.43 -17.70
N ALA A 88 5.71 5.34 -18.60
CA ALA A 88 6.21 6.73 -18.57
C ALA A 88 5.69 7.55 -17.38
N ILE A 89 4.49 7.25 -16.88
CA ILE A 89 3.87 7.94 -15.75
C ILE A 89 4.46 7.46 -14.41
N PRO A 90 4.41 8.28 -13.34
CA PRO A 90 4.76 7.85 -11.99
C PRO A 90 3.95 6.64 -11.54
N ILE A 91 4.64 5.63 -11.01
CA ILE A 91 4.02 4.45 -10.39
C ILE A 91 4.35 4.43 -8.89
N VAL A 92 3.32 4.34 -8.07
CA VAL A 92 3.40 4.39 -6.61
C VAL A 92 2.88 3.08 -6.00
N GLY A 93 3.65 2.47 -5.10
CA GLY A 93 3.20 1.34 -4.29
C GLY A 93 2.51 1.81 -3.00
N LEU A 94 1.57 1.01 -2.48
CA LEU A 94 0.93 1.28 -1.18
C LEU A 94 1.97 1.28 -0.05
N THR A 95 2.83 0.27 -0.05
CA THR A 95 3.75 0.05 1.06
C THR A 95 4.89 1.05 1.05
N GLU A 96 5.53 1.26 -0.10
CA GLU A 96 6.59 2.25 -0.26
C GLU A 96 6.10 3.66 0.12
N ALA A 97 4.91 4.07 -0.35
CA ALA A 97 4.34 5.38 -0.04
C ALA A 97 4.10 5.57 1.46
N ALA A 98 3.52 4.58 2.13
CA ALA A 98 3.27 4.64 3.56
C ALA A 98 4.58 4.71 4.38
N MET A 99 5.59 3.93 4.00
CA MET A 99 6.89 3.96 4.66
C MET A 99 7.59 5.31 4.47
N LEU A 100 7.56 5.88 3.26
CA LEU A 100 8.13 7.21 2.98
C LEU A 100 7.46 8.30 3.82
N MET A 101 6.13 8.30 3.91
CA MET A 101 5.41 9.28 4.73
C MET A 101 5.61 9.06 6.22
N ALA A 102 5.73 7.82 6.69
CA ALA A 102 6.03 7.57 8.10
C ALA A 102 7.35 8.21 8.54
N HIS A 103 8.35 8.26 7.65
CA HIS A 103 9.65 8.89 7.91
C HIS A 103 9.58 10.41 8.08
N THR A 104 8.50 11.07 7.64
CA THR A 104 8.32 12.51 7.80
C THR A 104 7.57 12.89 9.08
N LEU A 105 6.94 11.91 9.74
CA LEU A 105 6.04 12.14 10.88
C LEU A 105 6.63 11.74 12.23
N GLY A 106 7.59 10.83 12.26
CA GLY A 106 8.16 10.33 13.52
C GLY A 106 9.58 9.78 13.39
N GLY A 107 10.15 9.41 14.54
CA GLY A 107 11.47 8.82 14.66
C GLY A 107 11.50 7.35 14.24
N ARG A 108 10.46 6.58 14.53
CA ARG A 108 10.37 5.14 14.20
C ARG A 108 8.94 4.71 13.92
N TYR A 109 8.77 3.90 12.88
CA TYR A 109 7.45 3.44 12.48
C TYR A 109 7.31 1.92 12.64
N SER A 110 6.11 1.44 12.92
CA SER A 110 5.78 0.02 12.82
C SER A 110 4.71 -0.24 11.79
N VAL A 111 4.80 -1.40 11.14
CA VAL A 111 3.79 -1.88 10.20
C VAL A 111 2.90 -2.88 10.93
N ILE A 112 1.58 -2.66 10.88
CA ILE A 112 0.58 -3.64 11.31
C ILE A 112 0.11 -4.40 10.07
N SER A 113 0.35 -5.71 10.06
CA SER A 113 0.03 -6.60 8.93
C SER A 113 -0.80 -7.79 9.40
N PHE A 114 -1.28 -8.59 8.44
CA PHE A 114 -2.00 -9.84 8.68
C PHE A 114 -1.20 -11.03 8.17
N GLY A 115 -1.38 -12.20 8.79
CA GLY A 115 -0.69 -13.44 8.42
C GLY A 115 0.78 -13.47 8.85
N ARG A 116 1.15 -14.48 9.65
CA ARG A 116 2.48 -14.54 10.29
C ARG A 116 3.66 -14.50 9.32
N HIS A 117 3.52 -15.09 8.13
CA HIS A 117 4.59 -15.10 7.12
C HIS A 117 4.91 -13.70 6.57
N ASN A 118 3.99 -12.74 6.65
CA ASN A 118 4.19 -11.40 6.09
C ASN A 118 5.16 -10.53 6.91
N ALA A 119 5.42 -10.88 8.17
CA ALA A 119 6.33 -10.10 9.00
C ALA A 119 7.73 -10.00 8.38
N ILE A 120 8.30 -11.13 7.97
CA ILE A 120 9.63 -11.19 7.35
C ILE A 120 9.63 -10.50 5.98
N ASN A 121 8.61 -10.77 5.15
CA ASN A 121 8.48 -10.15 3.82
C ASN A 121 8.48 -8.61 3.91
N MET A 122 7.78 -8.05 4.91
CA MET A 122 7.68 -6.61 5.09
C MET A 122 9.00 -5.99 5.58
N VAL A 123 9.74 -6.70 6.43
CA VAL A 123 11.09 -6.30 6.87
C VAL A 123 12.03 -6.26 5.66
N ASP A 124 12.03 -7.30 4.82
CA ASP A 124 12.88 -7.37 3.64
C ASP A 124 12.48 -6.33 2.58
N LEU A 125 11.19 -6.07 2.43
CA LEU A 125 10.71 -5.01 1.55
C LEU A 125 11.18 -3.63 2.02
N ALA A 126 11.08 -3.33 3.32
CA ALA A 126 11.60 -2.09 3.91
C ALA A 126 13.12 -1.95 3.68
N ARG A 127 13.89 -3.04 3.75
CA ARG A 127 15.33 -3.04 3.41
C ARG A 127 15.53 -2.72 1.93
N SER A 128 14.74 -3.32 1.06
CA SER A 128 14.83 -3.11 -0.38
C SER A 128 14.54 -1.67 -0.80
N TYR A 129 13.74 -0.94 -0.01
CA TYR A 129 13.45 0.49 -0.18
C TYR A 129 14.44 1.42 0.54
N GLY A 130 15.36 0.87 1.35
CA GLY A 130 16.26 1.68 2.16
C GLY A 130 15.58 2.34 3.37
N LEU A 131 14.39 1.89 3.75
CA LEU A 131 13.54 2.47 4.80
C LEU A 131 13.55 1.67 6.10
N HIS A 132 14.28 0.55 6.14
CA HIS A 132 14.38 -0.33 7.32
C HIS A 132 15.01 0.34 8.55
N SER A 133 15.86 1.36 8.40
CA SER A 133 16.60 1.96 9.53
C SER A 133 15.69 2.58 10.60
N ARG A 134 14.48 3.01 10.22
CA ARG A 134 13.45 3.52 11.14
C ARG A 134 12.30 2.55 11.38
N LEU A 135 12.35 1.34 10.83
CA LEU A 135 11.36 0.31 11.11
C LEU A 135 11.56 -0.20 12.54
N ALA A 136 10.59 0.07 13.41
CA ALA A 136 10.61 -0.39 14.79
C ALA A 136 10.26 -1.88 14.87
N SER A 137 9.16 -2.27 14.23
CA SER A 137 8.72 -3.66 14.13
C SER A 137 7.70 -3.86 13.00
N VAL A 138 7.46 -5.12 12.67
CA VAL A 138 6.27 -5.55 11.93
C VAL A 138 5.44 -6.40 12.88
N ARG A 139 4.29 -5.89 13.31
CA ARG A 139 3.35 -6.60 14.19
C ARG A 139 2.27 -7.26 13.35
N ILE A 140 1.90 -8.47 13.72
CA ILE A 140 0.80 -9.20 13.08
C ILE A 140 -0.43 -9.04 13.94
N ALA A 141 -1.49 -8.42 13.40
CA ALA A 141 -2.80 -8.41 14.01
C ALA A 141 -3.34 -9.84 14.06
N ASP A 142 -3.63 -10.35 15.25
CA ASP A 142 -4.01 -11.74 15.47
C ASP A 142 -5.49 -11.97 15.16
N VAL A 143 -5.83 -11.91 13.88
CA VAL A 143 -7.19 -12.13 13.39
C VAL A 143 -7.13 -12.85 12.03
N SER A 144 -8.02 -13.82 11.86
CA SER A 144 -8.11 -14.56 10.60
C SER A 144 -8.88 -13.77 9.54
N TYR A 145 -8.52 -13.93 8.27
CA TYR A 145 -9.22 -13.25 7.18
C TYR A 145 -10.72 -13.54 7.16
N SER A 146 -11.12 -14.78 7.47
CA SER A 146 -12.53 -15.16 7.59
C SER A 146 -13.25 -14.44 8.72
N ALA A 147 -12.57 -14.19 9.85
CA ALA A 147 -13.13 -13.41 10.95
C ALA A 147 -13.33 -11.95 10.53
N ILE A 148 -12.36 -11.36 9.82
CA ILE A 148 -12.49 -9.99 9.29
C ILE A 148 -13.67 -9.87 8.31
N LEU A 149 -13.86 -10.87 7.45
CA LEU A 149 -14.99 -10.90 6.51
C LEU A 149 -16.34 -11.02 7.23
N ALA A 150 -16.40 -11.78 8.32
CA ALA A 150 -17.62 -11.94 9.11
C ALA A 150 -17.95 -10.70 9.93
N ASP A 151 -16.92 -10.06 10.50
CA ASP A 151 -17.06 -8.88 11.34
C ASP A 151 -15.79 -7.99 11.24
N PRO A 152 -15.88 -6.89 10.48
CA PRO A 152 -14.77 -5.96 10.33
C PRO A 152 -14.28 -5.32 11.65
N SER A 153 -15.10 -5.28 12.70
CA SER A 153 -14.69 -4.73 14.00
C SER A 153 -13.59 -5.55 14.68
N GLN A 154 -13.51 -6.86 14.40
CA GLN A 154 -12.43 -7.70 14.90
C GLN A 154 -11.07 -7.31 14.32
N ALA A 155 -11.04 -6.81 13.09
CA ALA A 155 -9.80 -6.28 12.50
C ALA A 155 -9.36 -5.01 13.24
N PHE A 156 -10.32 -4.15 13.62
CA PHE A 156 -10.04 -2.92 14.35
C PHE A 156 -9.42 -3.22 15.72
N ASP A 157 -10.04 -4.07 16.54
CA ASP A 157 -9.53 -4.40 17.87
C ASP A 157 -8.14 -5.04 17.80
N ALA A 158 -7.94 -5.99 16.87
CA ALA A 158 -6.64 -6.62 16.66
C ALA A 158 -5.56 -5.62 16.21
N CYS A 159 -5.92 -4.61 15.39
CA CYS A 159 -5.01 -3.55 14.99
C CYS A 159 -4.67 -2.61 16.15
N VAL A 160 -5.63 -2.24 16.98
CA VAL A 160 -5.41 -1.41 18.18
C VAL A 160 -4.47 -2.12 19.14
N ASP A 161 -4.68 -3.40 19.40
CA ASP A 161 -3.83 -4.17 20.32
C ASP A 161 -2.41 -4.38 19.77
N ALA A 162 -2.27 -4.71 18.49
CA ALA A 162 -0.97 -4.78 17.83
C ALA A 162 -0.26 -3.42 17.84
N GLY A 163 -1.02 -2.33 17.66
CA GLY A 163 -0.55 -0.96 17.78
C GLY A 163 0.01 -0.68 19.17
N LYS A 164 -0.77 -0.87 20.25
CA LYS A 164 -0.31 -0.68 21.64
C LYS A 164 0.99 -1.40 21.93
N GLN A 165 1.15 -2.63 21.43
CA GLN A 165 2.39 -3.38 21.58
C GLN A 165 3.56 -2.73 20.82
N ALA A 166 3.34 -2.26 19.58
CA ALA A 166 4.36 -1.53 18.83
C ALA A 166 4.85 -0.27 19.57
N LEU A 167 3.93 0.49 20.16
CA LEU A 167 4.28 1.69 20.93
C LEU A 167 5.06 1.33 22.20
N THR A 168 4.52 0.41 23.01
CA THR A 168 5.03 0.14 24.37
C THR A 168 6.26 -0.77 24.40
N GLN A 169 6.43 -1.64 23.41
CA GLN A 169 7.49 -2.66 23.41
C GLN A 169 8.57 -2.40 22.35
N ASP A 170 8.23 -1.78 21.22
CA ASP A 170 9.15 -1.63 20.08
C ASP A 170 9.66 -0.19 19.90
N GLY A 171 9.00 0.78 20.52
CA GLY A 171 9.33 2.20 20.43
C GLY A 171 8.92 2.84 19.10
N ALA A 172 7.80 2.42 18.52
CA ALA A 172 7.18 3.10 17.39
C ALA A 172 6.43 4.35 17.86
N ASP A 173 6.56 5.45 17.11
CA ASP A 173 5.79 6.70 17.29
C ASP A 173 4.86 6.99 16.09
N VAL A 174 4.94 6.18 15.04
CA VAL A 174 4.03 6.17 13.88
C VAL A 174 3.65 4.74 13.54
N LEU A 175 2.40 4.51 13.14
CA LEU A 175 1.96 3.22 12.62
C LEU A 175 1.54 3.29 11.15
N ILE A 176 1.72 2.19 10.45
CA ILE A 176 1.20 1.97 9.09
C ILE A 176 0.20 0.82 9.15
N LEU A 177 -1.02 1.05 8.69
CA LEU A 177 -2.00 0.02 8.39
C LEU A 177 -1.98 -0.31 6.90
N GLY A 178 -1.74 -1.57 6.60
CA GLY A 178 -1.54 -2.06 5.23
C GLY A 178 -2.58 -3.09 4.78
N GLY A 179 -3.08 -2.92 3.56
CA GLY A 179 -3.90 -3.92 2.85
C GLY A 179 -5.40 -3.63 2.84
N GLY A 180 -6.09 -4.28 1.89
CA GLY A 180 -7.54 -4.10 1.67
C GLY A 180 -8.45 -4.33 2.89
N PRO A 181 -8.16 -5.27 3.82
CA PRO A 181 -9.01 -5.50 4.98
C PRO A 181 -9.11 -4.33 5.97
N VAL A 182 -8.09 -3.47 6.02
CA VAL A 182 -7.99 -2.33 6.97
C VAL A 182 -8.11 -0.98 6.30
N ALA A 183 -8.41 -0.95 5.00
CA ALA A 183 -8.66 0.26 4.25
C ALA A 183 -9.72 1.12 4.95
N GLY A 184 -9.39 2.38 5.25
CA GLY A 184 -10.24 3.34 5.94
C GLY A 184 -10.20 3.28 7.47
N MET A 185 -9.56 2.28 8.09
CA MET A 185 -9.56 2.11 9.55
C MET A 185 -8.53 2.98 10.29
N ALA A 186 -7.52 3.51 9.58
CA ALA A 186 -6.39 4.19 10.18
C ALA A 186 -6.79 5.36 11.09
N ARG A 187 -7.79 6.16 10.70
CA ARG A 187 -8.26 7.29 11.52
C ARG A 187 -8.85 6.85 12.85
N GLN A 188 -9.60 5.76 12.86
CA GLN A 188 -10.23 5.24 14.08
C GLN A 188 -9.16 4.66 15.01
N VAL A 189 -8.19 3.92 14.45
CA VAL A 189 -7.07 3.37 15.23
C VAL A 189 -6.19 4.49 15.79
N ALA A 190 -5.94 5.55 15.01
CA ALA A 190 -5.22 6.74 15.49
C ALA A 190 -5.89 7.38 16.71
N ALA A 191 -7.22 7.53 16.68
CA ALA A 191 -7.97 8.11 17.80
C ALA A 191 -7.87 7.27 19.08
N MET A 192 -7.72 5.95 18.97
CA MET A 192 -7.55 5.06 20.13
C MET A 192 -6.14 5.04 20.70
N LEU A 193 -5.13 5.32 19.87
CA LEU A 193 -3.72 5.20 20.24
C LEU A 193 -3.03 6.55 20.49
N ASP A 194 -3.70 7.65 20.15
CA ASP A 194 -3.20 9.03 20.29
C ASP A 194 -1.85 9.27 19.58
N ILE A 195 -1.67 8.65 18.41
CA ILE A 195 -0.49 8.81 17.55
C ILE A 195 -0.88 8.82 16.07
N PRO A 196 0.01 9.27 15.15
CA PRO A 196 -0.22 9.13 13.73
C PRO A 196 -0.33 7.66 13.29
N VAL A 197 -1.43 7.33 12.63
CA VAL A 197 -1.64 6.03 11.97
C VAL A 197 -1.96 6.28 10.49
N LEU A 198 -1.12 5.75 9.63
CA LEU A 198 -1.18 5.94 8.18
C LEU A 198 -1.97 4.84 7.50
N ASP A 199 -2.92 5.24 6.66
CA ASP A 199 -3.55 4.36 5.70
C ASP A 199 -2.70 4.31 4.43
N SER A 200 -2.25 3.12 4.05
CA SER A 200 -1.38 2.94 2.88
C SER A 200 -2.02 3.37 1.54
N ILE A 201 -3.34 3.25 1.39
CA ILE A 201 -4.07 3.72 0.20
C ILE A 201 -4.08 5.24 0.17
N ALA A 202 -4.40 5.87 1.30
CA ALA A 202 -4.38 7.33 1.38
C ALA A 202 -2.99 7.91 1.09
N CYS A 203 -1.94 7.28 1.64
CA CYS A 203 -0.55 7.67 1.37
C CYS A 203 -0.24 7.56 -0.13
N ALA A 204 -0.55 6.43 -0.76
CA ALA A 204 -0.30 6.24 -2.18
C ALA A 204 -1.06 7.24 -3.05
N THR A 205 -2.33 7.52 -2.73
CA THR A 205 -3.13 8.53 -3.44
C THR A 205 -2.47 9.90 -3.37
N LYS A 206 -2.11 10.39 -2.18
CA LYS A 206 -1.51 11.73 -2.03
C LYS A 206 -0.11 11.83 -2.65
N LEU A 207 0.69 10.76 -2.59
CA LEU A 207 2.00 10.74 -3.22
C LEU A 207 1.88 10.74 -4.75
N ALA A 208 0.97 9.94 -5.31
CA ALA A 208 0.70 9.92 -6.75
C ALA A 208 0.22 11.29 -7.24
N GLU A 209 -0.69 11.95 -6.50
CA GLU A 209 -1.11 13.32 -6.82
C GLU A 209 0.06 14.30 -6.78
N SER A 210 0.91 14.22 -5.76
CA SER A 210 2.03 15.15 -5.59
C SER A 210 3.04 15.02 -6.74
N LEU A 211 3.38 13.79 -7.13
CA LEU A 211 4.30 13.53 -8.23
C LEU A 211 3.74 14.02 -9.57
N ALA A 212 2.48 13.71 -9.85
CA ALA A 212 1.81 14.14 -11.08
C ALA A 212 1.63 15.66 -11.14
N ALA A 213 1.24 16.31 -10.04
CA ALA A 213 1.06 17.76 -9.98
C ALA A 213 2.38 18.53 -10.20
N CYS A 214 3.50 17.97 -9.73
CA CYS A 214 4.83 18.55 -9.95
C CYS A 214 5.42 18.22 -11.33
N GLY A 215 4.75 17.41 -12.15
CA GLY A 215 5.26 16.98 -13.46
C GLY A 215 6.46 16.03 -13.37
N TYR A 216 6.67 15.36 -12.23
CA TYR A 216 7.73 14.38 -12.09
C TYR A 216 7.37 13.07 -12.78
N THR A 217 8.38 12.37 -13.29
CA THR A 217 8.25 11.07 -13.94
C THR A 217 9.35 10.12 -13.47
N THR A 218 9.19 8.83 -13.74
CA THR A 218 10.20 7.82 -13.42
C THR A 218 11.50 8.10 -14.18
N SER A 219 12.62 8.27 -13.46
CA SER A 219 13.93 8.50 -14.09
C SER A 219 14.38 7.31 -14.95
N ARG A 220 14.85 7.62 -16.16
CA ARG A 220 15.36 6.66 -17.15
C ARG A 220 16.89 6.58 -17.21
N SER A 221 17.59 7.35 -16.39
CA SER A 221 19.05 7.44 -16.42
C SER A 221 19.79 6.33 -15.69
N GLY A 222 19.08 5.36 -15.10
CA GLY A 222 19.68 4.35 -14.22
C GLY A 222 18.77 3.15 -14.03
N LEU A 223 18.39 2.84 -12.78
CA LEU A 223 17.69 1.61 -12.40
C LEU A 223 16.47 1.26 -13.28
N TYR A 224 15.73 2.25 -13.78
CA TYR A 224 14.55 2.06 -14.61
C TYR A 224 14.77 2.44 -16.08
N GLN A 225 16.00 2.37 -16.56
CA GLN A 225 16.30 2.51 -17.98
C GLN A 225 15.56 1.43 -18.79
N SER A 226 15.05 1.80 -19.96
CA SER A 226 14.47 0.84 -20.90
C SER A 226 15.55 -0.15 -21.35
N VAL A 227 15.19 -1.43 -21.43
CA VAL A 227 16.06 -2.46 -22.00
C VAL A 227 15.68 -2.54 -23.48
N GLU A 228 16.55 -2.03 -24.35
CA GLU A 228 16.47 -2.21 -25.81
C GLU A 228 16.84 -3.64 -26.21
#